data_AF-A0A7X9EY49-F1
#
_entry.id   AF-A0A7X9EY49-F1
#
_cell.length_a   1.000
_cell.length_b   1.000
_cell.length_c   1.000
_cell.angle_alpha   90.00
_cell.angle_beta   90.00
_cell.angle_gamma   90.00
#
_symmetry.space_group_name_H-M   'P 1'
#
loop_
_entity.id
_entity.type
_entity.pdbx_description
1 polymer ?
#
loop_
_entity_poly.entity_id
_entity_poly.type
_entity_poly.pdbx_seq_one_letter_code
_entity_poly.pdbx_strand_id
1 'polypeptide(L)'
;MNNTPSENDLIFFYSHENCPARATAMPVLAWLAEKKHVDYDGYFCVRPSLADIGDAMPYTGNKHDEEFYYVANFFQHIYFLALTEETPIQFERFLQARGNSTIVKKASNNLVDFYIDIFRIFDEKLPAEAVVFSSEKFQFPNEGVDFGKFAITGESRLDTFCYPEVFFRKALAIHYELPDDQISRLISLGLKKVYLLFCPEEAVKRYKGMGLEVEVVDGIQADDSYASITGRIAYRWLDHAKGFSLGNDPITLRWTPKFLRERILPIAAVKSLHQAVDLLGDLTDRVGNKLIWGSQIYDDTIISDLSKRDIIFSLVHDVEVGITIKDKIQMPKSWLNDAPDPWDYECSDDYLKEQLDADKIPVCFVHYASDLGHLPVLARHLDMHSIDGIVDGFAFPATYWQYAEEQLEQLYISKEMGGIFPSSEPLLSSAGMGVATEAEEYLSHKALLSNLQKAVQIIEEHAGSKHIPLGYYPFQDACPKYKHGTGEPPFEVIADAGFEYMITYKHENKFPEIVYSKENFLALNQQVEHWSFNPLSDLKSWENKIIESQKKGWIILGLDSPFWGMVPCYFGIASKGMSLHELQKVMTYARDGGDSGKLFIVKPHEIVRFVRLMQKEGSV
;
A
#
# COMPACT_ATOMS: atom_id res chain seq x y z
N MET A 1 -25.08 29.81 10.28
CA MET A 1 -25.88 28.66 10.76
C MET A 1 -24.87 27.57 11.04
N ASN A 2 -24.74 27.12 12.29
CA ASN A 2 -23.86 25.99 12.60
C ASN A 2 -24.63 24.73 12.22
N ASN A 3 -24.37 24.21 11.01
CA ASN A 3 -24.81 22.87 10.67
C ASN A 3 -23.91 21.90 11.44
N THR A 4 -24.51 21.11 12.33
CA THR A 4 -23.86 19.94 12.92
C THR A 4 -23.54 18.95 11.80
N PRO A 5 -22.37 18.28 11.84
CA PRO A 5 -22.03 17.27 10.84
C PRO A 5 -23.10 16.19 10.70
N SER A 6 -23.31 15.73 9.46
CA SER A 6 -24.28 14.72 9.06
C SER A 6 -23.62 13.55 8.31
N GLU A 7 -24.37 12.48 8.03
CA GLU A 7 -23.85 11.25 7.40
C GLU A 7 -23.24 11.46 6.01
N ASN A 8 -23.56 12.57 5.32
CA ASN A 8 -23.02 12.91 4.00
C ASN A 8 -21.85 13.90 4.06
N ASP A 9 -21.34 14.21 5.26
CA ASP A 9 -20.24 15.13 5.47
C ASP A 9 -18.93 14.39 5.74
N LEU A 10 -17.81 15.06 5.45
CA LEU A 10 -16.47 14.54 5.75
C LEU A 10 -15.78 15.43 6.79
N ILE A 11 -15.31 14.79 7.86
CA ILE A 11 -14.33 15.38 8.77
C ILE A 11 -12.94 15.09 8.20
N PHE A 12 -12.21 16.13 7.80
CA PHE A 12 -10.87 15.98 7.25
C PHE A 12 -9.84 16.68 8.13
N PHE A 13 -8.99 15.90 8.79
CA PHE A 13 -7.95 16.43 9.66
C PHE A 13 -6.64 16.68 8.90
N TYR A 14 -5.99 17.81 9.14
CA TYR A 14 -4.66 18.10 8.60
C TYR A 14 -3.66 18.37 9.72
N SER A 15 -2.48 17.78 9.63
CA SER A 15 -1.31 18.10 10.45
C SER A 15 -0.02 17.81 9.69
N HIS A 16 1.12 18.15 10.28
CA HIS A 16 2.44 17.81 9.77
C HIS A 16 3.32 17.18 10.86
N GLU A 17 4.39 16.50 10.44
CA GLU A 17 5.26 15.70 11.30
C GLU A 17 5.87 16.46 12.48
N ASN A 18 6.20 17.74 12.27
CA ASN A 18 6.84 18.59 13.27
C ASN A 18 5.85 19.25 14.25
N CYS A 19 4.54 19.12 14.03
CA CYS A 19 3.55 19.68 14.94
C CYS A 19 3.60 18.92 16.29
N PRO A 20 3.79 19.60 17.43
CA PRO A 20 3.78 18.94 18.75
C PRO A 20 2.46 18.21 19.02
N ALA A 21 1.35 18.76 18.55
CA ALA A 21 0.01 18.22 18.76
C ALA A 21 -0.47 17.25 17.65
N ARG A 22 0.40 16.80 16.74
CA ARG A 22 0.00 16.03 15.53
C ARG A 22 -0.86 14.79 15.82
N ALA A 23 -0.56 14.03 16.87
CA ALA A 23 -1.28 12.80 17.21
C ALA A 23 -2.49 13.03 18.15
N THR A 24 -2.79 14.29 18.51
CA THR A 24 -3.82 14.58 19.52
C THR A 24 -5.23 14.55 18.95
N ALA A 25 -5.49 15.30 17.88
CA ALA A 25 -6.86 15.57 17.45
C ALA A 25 -7.51 14.43 16.67
N MET A 26 -6.77 13.74 15.79
CA MET A 26 -7.34 12.70 14.93
C MET A 26 -8.10 11.60 15.69
N PRO A 27 -7.56 10.98 16.76
CA PRO A 27 -8.34 10.01 17.54
C PRO A 27 -9.56 10.62 18.23
N VAL A 28 -9.52 11.90 18.63
CA VAL A 28 -10.67 12.61 19.22
C VAL A 28 -11.77 12.82 18.19
N LEU A 29 -11.39 13.29 16.99
CA LEU A 29 -12.28 13.48 15.86
C LEU A 29 -12.91 12.15 15.43
N ALA A 30 -12.13 11.07 15.40
CA ALA A 30 -12.61 9.75 15.03
C ALA A 30 -13.73 9.24 15.94
N TRP A 31 -13.58 9.29 17.28
CA TRP A 31 -14.64 8.80 18.16
C TRP A 31 -15.86 9.73 18.19
N LEU A 32 -15.67 11.04 17.95
CA LEU A 32 -16.78 11.99 17.77
C LEU A 32 -17.55 11.71 16.47
N ALA A 33 -16.84 11.45 15.39
CA ALA A 33 -17.41 11.11 14.09
C ALA A 33 -18.16 9.77 14.15
N GLU A 34 -17.60 8.73 14.78
CA GLU A 34 -18.33 7.47 15.02
C GLU A 34 -19.61 7.69 15.84
N LYS A 35 -19.56 8.56 16.87
CA LYS A 35 -20.72 8.88 17.70
C LYS A 35 -21.84 9.57 16.91
N LYS A 36 -21.50 10.35 15.89
CA LYS A 36 -22.45 11.08 15.04
C LYS A 36 -22.76 10.41 13.70
N HIS A 37 -22.17 9.23 13.43
CA HIS A 37 -22.28 8.54 12.15
C HIS A 37 -21.79 9.39 10.96
N VAL A 38 -20.67 10.10 11.15
CA VAL A 38 -20.05 10.96 10.13
C VAL A 38 -18.77 10.31 9.66
N ASP A 39 -18.47 10.41 8.37
CA ASP A 39 -17.23 9.91 7.81
C ASP A 39 -16.04 10.82 8.14
N TYR A 40 -14.86 10.21 8.26
CA TYR A 40 -13.65 10.94 8.59
C TYR A 40 -12.39 10.39 7.91
N ASP A 41 -11.48 11.29 7.62
CA ASP A 41 -10.13 10.97 7.19
C ASP A 41 -9.13 12.03 7.66
N GLY A 42 -7.85 11.83 7.34
CA GLY A 42 -6.85 12.83 7.62
C GLY A 42 -5.64 12.76 6.69
N TYR A 43 -4.93 13.88 6.62
CA TYR A 43 -3.69 14.02 5.87
C TYR A 43 -2.58 14.52 6.79
N PHE A 44 -1.55 13.71 6.94
CA PHE A 44 -0.34 14.06 7.67
C PHE A 44 0.80 14.32 6.69
N CYS A 45 1.29 15.56 6.63
CA CYS A 45 2.47 15.90 5.85
C CYS A 45 3.71 15.38 6.59
N VAL A 46 4.21 14.22 6.17
CA VAL A 46 5.38 13.52 6.75
C VAL A 46 6.50 13.43 5.72
N ARG A 47 7.75 13.36 6.18
CA ARG A 47 8.88 13.06 5.29
C ARG A 47 8.81 11.60 4.81
N PRO A 48 9.25 11.32 3.57
CA PRO A 48 9.26 9.95 3.06
C PRO A 48 10.34 9.11 3.72
N SER A 49 9.89 8.04 4.37
CA SER A 49 10.70 6.91 4.86
C SER A 49 11.81 7.25 5.85
N LEU A 50 12.05 6.33 6.78
CA LEU A 50 13.29 6.34 7.54
C LEU A 50 14.49 6.02 6.65
N ALA A 51 14.29 5.40 5.47
CA ALA A 51 15.31 4.87 4.57
C ALA A 51 15.90 5.87 3.53
N ASP A 52 15.83 7.18 3.77
CA ASP A 52 16.26 8.22 2.82
C ASP A 52 15.63 8.06 1.41
N ILE A 53 14.36 7.65 1.35
CA ILE A 53 13.59 7.55 0.09
C ILE A 53 13.16 8.98 -0.31
N GLY A 54 14.13 9.81 -0.69
CA GLY A 54 13.92 11.20 -1.12
C GLY A 54 13.99 12.24 -0.01
N ASP A 55 14.38 13.46 -0.38
CA ASP A 55 14.61 14.56 0.56
C ASP A 55 13.30 15.23 1.05
N ALA A 56 12.20 15.07 0.30
CA ALA A 56 10.90 15.69 0.57
C ALA A 56 9.75 14.84 0.02
N MET A 57 8.56 14.96 0.64
CA MET A 57 7.35 14.23 0.22
C MET A 57 6.92 14.68 -1.19
N PRO A 58 6.86 13.78 -2.18
CA PRO A 58 6.34 14.10 -3.51
C PRO A 58 4.82 14.26 -3.47
N TYR A 59 4.35 15.50 -3.30
CA TYR A 59 2.91 15.80 -3.23
C TYR A 59 2.20 15.60 -4.59
N THR A 60 2.65 16.31 -5.63
CA THR A 60 2.06 16.24 -6.97
C THR A 60 2.45 14.94 -7.68
N GLY A 61 3.67 14.44 -7.45
CA GLY A 61 4.14 13.20 -8.07
C GLY A 61 3.32 11.97 -7.69
N ASN A 62 2.67 12.01 -6.51
CA ASN A 62 1.77 11.00 -5.98
C ASN A 62 0.30 11.44 -6.04
N LYS A 63 -0.01 12.55 -6.73
CA LYS A 63 -1.39 12.98 -7.02
C LYS A 63 -2.28 13.18 -5.79
N HIS A 64 -1.71 13.53 -4.63
CA HIS A 64 -2.48 13.70 -3.40
C HIS A 64 -3.56 14.78 -3.48
N ASP A 65 -3.33 15.81 -4.31
CA ASP A 65 -4.34 16.81 -4.62
C ASP A 65 -5.50 16.24 -5.44
N GLU A 66 -5.20 15.51 -6.53
CA GLU A 66 -6.22 14.85 -7.35
C GLU A 66 -7.06 13.87 -6.51
N GLU A 67 -6.42 13.08 -5.64
CA GLU A 67 -7.12 12.20 -4.69
C GLU A 67 -8.07 13.00 -3.79
N PHE A 68 -7.63 14.13 -3.23
CA PHE A 68 -8.48 14.93 -2.35
C PHE A 68 -9.65 15.55 -3.11
N TYR A 69 -9.39 16.06 -4.30
CA TYR A 69 -10.41 16.67 -5.13
C TYR A 69 -11.47 15.64 -5.52
N TYR A 70 -11.06 14.42 -5.86
CA TYR A 70 -11.96 13.31 -6.11
C TYR A 70 -12.82 13.00 -4.89
N VAL A 71 -12.20 12.70 -3.74
CA VAL A 71 -12.92 12.33 -2.50
C VAL A 71 -13.88 13.43 -2.06
N ALA A 72 -13.46 14.71 -2.11
CA ALA A 72 -14.28 15.84 -1.69
C ALA A 72 -15.57 16.04 -2.51
N ASN A 73 -15.69 15.42 -3.69
CA ASN A 73 -16.90 15.47 -4.51
C ASN A 73 -17.98 14.45 -4.06
N PHE A 74 -17.63 13.46 -3.25
CA PHE A 74 -18.60 12.48 -2.72
C PHE A 74 -19.31 12.95 -1.45
N PHE A 75 -18.84 14.04 -0.85
CA PHE A 75 -19.39 14.59 0.39
C PHE A 75 -20.04 15.95 0.15
N GLN A 76 -21.12 16.24 0.87
CA GLN A 76 -21.84 17.51 0.75
C GLN A 76 -21.03 18.65 1.37
N HIS A 77 -20.60 18.48 2.62
CA HIS A 77 -19.80 19.46 3.34
C HIS A 77 -18.47 18.87 3.83
N ILE A 78 -17.40 19.66 3.76
CA ILE A 78 -16.08 19.27 4.29
C ILE A 78 -15.76 20.11 5.52
N TYR A 79 -15.63 19.47 6.68
CA TYR A 79 -15.06 20.08 7.88
C TYR A 79 -13.55 19.87 7.87
N PHE A 80 -12.82 20.85 7.35
CA PHE A 80 -11.38 20.83 7.29
C PHE A 80 -10.77 21.43 8.56
N LEU A 81 -10.19 20.54 9.37
CA LEU A 81 -9.72 20.85 10.72
C LEU A 81 -8.20 20.68 10.76
N ALA A 82 -7.46 21.76 10.98
CA ALA A 82 -6.00 21.77 10.88
C ALA A 82 -5.34 22.18 12.21
N LEU A 83 -4.41 21.34 12.68
CA LEU A 83 -3.42 21.67 13.70
C LEU A 83 -2.03 21.74 13.06
N THR A 84 -1.50 22.94 12.91
CA THR A 84 -0.28 23.18 12.14
C THR A 84 0.50 24.38 12.67
N GLU A 85 1.82 24.27 12.64
CA GLU A 85 2.76 25.39 12.89
C GLU A 85 3.11 26.14 11.62
N GLU A 86 2.80 25.56 10.45
CA GLU A 86 3.17 26.11 9.16
C GLU A 86 1.95 26.56 8.35
N THR A 87 2.15 27.66 7.60
CA THR A 87 1.21 28.16 6.59
C THR A 87 1.99 28.70 5.39
N PRO A 88 1.48 28.57 4.15
CA PRO A 88 0.18 28.00 3.77
C PRO A 88 0.11 26.48 3.91
N ILE A 89 -1.10 25.93 4.01
CA ILE A 89 -1.34 24.47 4.04
C ILE A 89 -2.01 24.01 2.74
N GLN A 90 -1.76 22.76 2.37
CA GLN A 90 -2.38 22.11 1.22
C GLN A 90 -3.91 22.10 1.36
N PHE A 91 -4.61 21.95 0.23
CA PHE A 91 -6.08 21.88 0.12
C PHE A 91 -6.88 23.15 0.49
N GLU A 92 -6.36 24.05 1.34
CA GLU A 92 -7.10 25.24 1.83
C GLU A 92 -7.64 26.10 0.68
N ARG A 93 -6.83 26.36 -0.35
CA ARG A 93 -7.25 27.14 -1.53
C ARG A 93 -8.36 26.44 -2.33
N PHE A 94 -8.28 25.12 -2.49
CA PHE A 94 -9.30 24.34 -3.18
C PHE A 94 -10.63 24.38 -2.41
N LEU A 95 -10.59 24.19 -1.09
CA LEU A 95 -11.78 24.21 -0.23
C LEU A 95 -12.47 25.58 -0.24
N GLN A 96 -11.70 26.67 -0.26
CA GLN A 96 -12.23 28.02 -0.43
C GLN A 96 -12.94 28.20 -1.79
N ALA A 97 -12.38 27.62 -2.86
CA ALA A 97 -12.96 27.69 -4.20
C ALA A 97 -14.20 26.79 -4.35
N ARG A 98 -14.17 25.57 -3.80
CA ARG A 98 -15.29 24.61 -3.77
C ARG A 98 -16.52 25.18 -3.05
N GLY A 99 -16.29 25.94 -1.98
CA GLY A 99 -17.36 26.31 -1.06
C GLY A 99 -17.84 25.12 -0.22
N ASN A 100 -18.97 25.28 0.48
CA ASN A 100 -19.58 24.24 1.34
C ASN A 100 -18.54 23.52 2.21
N SER A 101 -17.68 24.31 2.85
CA SER A 101 -16.60 23.82 3.69
C SER A 101 -16.50 24.68 4.94
N THR A 102 -16.11 24.07 6.06
CA THR A 102 -15.75 24.78 7.29
C THR A 102 -14.27 24.57 7.53
N ILE A 103 -13.52 25.67 7.65
CA ILE A 103 -12.08 25.62 7.87
C ILE A 103 -11.80 26.11 9.30
N VAL A 104 -11.25 25.23 10.13
CA VAL A 104 -10.74 25.57 11.47
C VAL A 104 -9.25 25.31 11.47
N LYS A 105 -8.45 26.34 11.68
CA LYS A 105 -6.98 26.26 11.70
C LYS A 105 -6.44 26.85 12.99
N LYS A 106 -5.64 26.08 13.72
CA LYS A 106 -4.99 26.50 14.97
C LYS A 106 -3.55 25.97 15.01
N ALA A 107 -2.69 26.65 15.75
CA ALA A 107 -1.38 26.12 16.14
C ALA A 107 -1.52 25.16 17.34
N SER A 108 -0.53 24.30 17.58
CA SER A 108 -0.49 23.34 18.69
C SER A 108 -0.67 24.00 20.06
N ASN A 109 -0.10 25.18 20.27
CA ASN A 109 -0.25 25.95 21.52
C ASN A 109 -1.68 26.44 21.77
N ASN A 110 -2.56 26.40 20.76
CA ASN A 110 -3.98 26.74 20.86
C ASN A 110 -4.88 25.49 20.80
N LEU A 111 -4.36 24.33 21.21
CA LEU A 111 -5.09 23.05 21.21
C LEU A 111 -6.44 23.13 21.95
N VAL A 112 -6.53 23.89 23.04
CA VAL A 112 -7.78 24.01 23.81
C VAL A 112 -8.85 24.77 23.02
N ASP A 113 -8.48 25.84 22.33
CA ASP A 113 -9.39 26.54 21.43
C ASP A 113 -9.81 25.66 20.26
N PHE A 114 -8.89 24.86 19.73
CA PHE A 114 -9.20 23.87 18.70
C PHE A 114 -10.24 22.86 19.20
N TYR A 115 -10.10 22.32 20.41
CA TYR A 115 -11.12 21.45 20.99
C TYR A 115 -12.45 22.15 21.26
N ILE A 116 -12.46 23.39 21.76
CA ILE A 116 -13.71 24.14 21.91
C ILE A 116 -14.44 24.29 20.56
N ASP A 117 -13.68 24.57 19.50
CA ASP A 117 -14.23 24.68 18.14
C ASP A 117 -14.80 23.35 17.65
N ILE A 118 -14.07 22.25 17.80
CA ILE A 118 -14.52 20.89 17.44
C ILE A 118 -15.78 20.51 18.19
N PHE A 119 -15.76 20.57 19.52
CA PHE A 119 -16.88 20.10 20.33
C PHE A 119 -18.15 20.93 20.10
N ARG A 120 -17.98 22.21 19.77
CA ARG A 120 -19.09 23.05 19.31
C ARG A 120 -19.61 22.65 17.92
N ILE A 121 -18.74 22.27 16.98
CA ILE A 121 -19.17 21.76 15.66
C ILE A 121 -20.02 20.50 15.83
N PHE A 122 -19.57 19.56 16.66
CA PHE A 122 -20.27 18.30 16.92
C PHE A 122 -21.49 18.45 17.85
N ASP A 123 -21.72 19.63 18.44
CA ASP A 123 -22.70 19.85 19.52
C ASP A 123 -22.54 18.81 20.65
N GLU A 124 -21.32 18.71 21.16
CA GLU A 124 -20.91 17.77 22.20
C GLU A 124 -20.21 18.49 23.36
N LYS A 125 -20.24 17.87 24.54
CA LYS A 125 -19.51 18.38 25.71
C LYS A 125 -18.10 17.83 25.72
N LEU A 126 -17.15 18.65 26.18
CA LEU A 126 -15.78 18.20 26.45
C LEU A 126 -15.80 17.05 27.47
N PRO A 127 -15.01 15.97 27.25
CA PRO A 127 -14.86 14.89 28.22
C PRO A 127 -14.20 15.40 29.50
N ALA A 128 -14.49 14.73 30.62
CA ALA A 128 -13.82 15.00 31.89
C ALA A 128 -12.45 14.30 32.01
N GLU A 129 -12.04 13.55 30.98
CA GLU A 129 -10.85 12.72 30.97
C GLU A 129 -9.96 13.06 29.78
N ALA A 130 -8.64 13.05 29.98
CA ALA A 130 -7.67 13.21 28.92
C ALA A 130 -6.54 12.18 29.02
N VAL A 131 -6.01 11.79 27.88
CA VAL A 131 -4.77 11.02 27.74
C VAL A 131 -3.65 12.00 27.45
N VAL A 132 -2.56 11.89 28.18
CA VAL A 132 -1.37 12.73 28.06
C VAL A 132 -0.20 11.87 27.62
N PHE A 133 0.50 12.32 26.57
CA PHE A 133 1.73 11.70 26.07
C PHE A 133 2.75 12.78 25.71
N SER A 134 4.05 12.48 25.70
CA SER A 134 5.05 13.46 25.27
C SER A 134 5.05 13.64 23.75
N SER A 135 5.26 14.88 23.30
CA SER A 135 5.52 15.20 21.88
C SER A 135 7.00 15.16 21.50
N GLU A 136 7.89 14.87 22.47
CA GLU A 136 9.32 14.79 22.23
C GLU A 136 9.74 13.47 21.56
N LYS A 137 10.91 13.51 20.91
CA LYS A 137 11.56 12.31 20.38
C LYS A 137 12.28 11.59 21.51
N PHE A 138 12.08 10.27 21.56
CA PHE A 138 12.76 9.37 22.45
C PHE A 138 13.91 8.67 21.73
N GLN A 139 14.94 8.33 22.50
CA GLN A 139 16.12 7.62 22.02
C GLN A 139 15.96 6.12 22.31
N PHE A 140 16.07 5.31 21.27
CA PHE A 140 16.06 3.85 21.31
C PHE A 140 17.31 3.32 20.58
N PRO A 141 18.50 3.37 21.21
CA PRO A 141 19.75 2.95 20.56
C PRO A 141 19.72 1.48 20.09
N ASN A 142 18.90 0.64 20.72
CA ASN A 142 18.66 -0.75 20.33
C ASN A 142 17.83 -0.90 19.05
N GLU A 143 17.22 0.17 18.56
CA GLU A 143 16.50 0.23 17.28
C GLU A 143 17.34 0.84 16.14
N GLY A 144 18.53 1.35 16.45
CA GLY A 144 19.43 1.93 15.45
C GLY A 144 20.06 0.87 14.53
N VAL A 145 20.14 1.19 13.23
CA VAL A 145 20.71 0.32 12.19
C VAL A 145 21.64 1.15 11.29
N ASP A 146 22.82 0.61 10.97
CA ASP A 146 23.84 1.25 10.14
C ASP A 146 24.14 0.40 8.90
N PHE A 147 23.89 0.98 7.71
CA PHE A 147 24.15 0.39 6.40
C PHE A 147 25.32 1.10 5.68
N GLY A 148 26.16 1.83 6.41
CA GLY A 148 27.33 2.54 5.92
C GLY A 148 27.00 3.89 5.28
N LYS A 149 26.36 3.89 4.10
CA LYS A 149 25.97 5.15 3.42
C LYS A 149 24.65 5.73 3.92
N PHE A 150 23.91 4.95 4.68
CA PHE A 150 22.59 5.25 5.20
C PHE A 150 22.48 4.64 6.60
N ALA A 151 21.81 5.32 7.53
CA ALA A 151 21.62 4.82 8.90
C ALA A 151 20.29 5.30 9.48
N ILE A 152 19.64 4.43 10.25
CA ILE A 152 18.50 4.75 11.09
C ILE A 152 19.02 4.96 12.51
N THR A 153 18.82 6.15 13.06
CA THR A 153 19.42 6.56 14.35
C THR A 153 18.77 5.90 15.57
N GLY A 154 17.61 5.27 15.42
CA GLY A 154 16.85 4.71 16.54
C GLY A 154 16.15 5.80 17.36
N GLU A 155 15.59 6.82 16.71
CA GLU A 155 14.79 7.86 17.36
C GLU A 155 13.34 7.78 16.91
N SER A 156 12.39 7.96 17.82
CA SER A 156 10.96 7.99 17.49
C SER A 156 10.18 8.83 18.48
N ARG A 157 9.11 9.46 18.02
CA ARG A 157 8.04 9.89 18.93
C ARG A 157 7.13 8.69 19.20
N LEU A 158 6.56 8.62 20.41
CA LEU A 158 5.63 7.54 20.80
C LEU A 158 4.16 7.97 20.72
N ASP A 159 3.91 9.26 20.53
CA ASP A 159 2.58 9.86 20.51
C ASP A 159 1.65 9.22 19.47
N THR A 160 2.19 8.94 18.29
CA THR A 160 1.48 8.31 17.17
C THR A 160 0.87 6.95 17.55
N PHE A 161 1.52 6.18 18.42
CA PHE A 161 1.04 4.85 18.83
C PHE A 161 0.04 4.90 19.99
N CYS A 162 -0.14 6.07 20.62
CA CYS A 162 -1.01 6.24 21.78
C CYS A 162 -2.49 6.45 21.41
N TYR A 163 -2.82 6.52 20.13
CA TYR A 163 -4.19 6.77 19.68
C TYR A 163 -5.24 5.77 20.25
N PRO A 164 -4.94 4.46 20.50
CA PRO A 164 -5.93 3.53 21.06
C PRO A 164 -6.45 3.97 22.43
N GLU A 165 -5.56 4.53 23.26
CA GLU A 165 -5.92 5.03 24.59
C GLU A 165 -6.89 6.21 24.51
N VAL A 166 -6.73 7.07 23.52
CA VAL A 166 -7.61 8.21 23.31
C VAL A 166 -8.96 7.75 22.75
N PHE A 167 -8.90 6.95 21.69
CA PHE A 167 -10.06 6.57 20.89
C PHE A 167 -11.04 5.69 21.67
N PHE A 168 -10.56 4.60 22.28
CA PHE A 168 -11.44 3.66 22.98
C PHE A 168 -11.95 4.19 24.32
N ARG A 169 -11.19 5.04 25.02
CA ARG A 169 -11.65 5.73 26.24
C ARG A 169 -12.60 6.89 25.94
N LYS A 170 -12.65 7.37 24.68
CA LYS A 170 -13.36 8.59 24.28
C LYS A 170 -12.91 9.82 25.10
N ALA A 171 -11.59 9.89 25.32
CA ALA A 171 -10.94 10.95 26.07
C ALA A 171 -10.46 12.07 25.14
N LEU A 172 -10.07 13.21 25.72
CA LEU A 172 -9.22 14.18 25.01
C LEU A 172 -7.79 13.63 24.88
N ALA A 173 -7.03 14.13 23.93
CA ALA A 173 -5.59 13.89 23.85
C ALA A 173 -4.82 15.20 24.07
N ILE A 174 -3.76 15.15 24.86
CA ILE A 174 -2.96 16.32 25.20
C ILE A 174 -1.49 15.91 25.10
N HIS A 175 -0.65 16.78 24.52
CA HIS A 175 0.79 16.57 24.59
C HIS A 175 1.32 17.17 25.91
N TYR A 176 2.27 16.51 26.55
CA TYR A 176 2.80 16.91 27.85
C TYR A 176 3.31 18.35 27.84
N GLU A 177 3.95 18.78 26.76
CA GLU A 177 4.60 20.10 26.63
C GLU A 177 3.58 21.25 26.47
N LEU A 178 2.27 20.98 26.45
CA LEU A 178 1.24 22.00 26.40
C LEU A 178 1.33 22.93 27.65
N PRO A 179 1.28 24.26 27.50
CA PRO A 179 1.41 25.21 28.62
C PRO A 179 0.37 25.04 29.75
N ASP A 180 0.75 25.36 30.98
CA ASP A 180 -0.11 25.24 32.17
C ASP A 180 -1.38 26.10 32.12
N ASP A 181 -1.36 27.25 31.42
CA ASP A 181 -2.55 28.08 31.24
C ASP A 181 -3.62 27.36 30.40
N GLN A 182 -3.20 26.62 29.37
CA GLN A 182 -4.09 25.80 28.55
C GLN A 182 -4.67 24.65 29.37
N ILE A 183 -3.86 23.95 30.17
CA ILE A 183 -4.34 22.88 31.05
C ILE A 183 -5.31 23.43 32.10
N SER A 184 -5.00 24.57 32.71
CA SER A 184 -5.88 25.26 33.67
C SER A 184 -7.22 25.63 33.05
N ARG A 185 -7.20 26.04 31.76
CA ARG A 185 -8.42 26.30 31.01
C ARG A 185 -9.24 25.04 30.79
N LEU A 186 -8.63 23.90 30.44
CA LEU A 186 -9.35 22.61 30.35
C LEU A 186 -9.95 22.18 31.68
N ILE A 187 -9.25 22.39 32.80
CA ILE A 187 -9.79 22.15 34.16
C ILE A 187 -11.04 23.01 34.39
N SER A 188 -10.99 24.30 34.03
CA SER A 188 -12.16 25.19 34.12
C SER A 188 -13.35 24.74 33.25
N LEU A 189 -13.07 24.00 32.18
CA LEU A 189 -14.04 23.42 31.26
C LEU A 189 -14.51 22.01 31.66
N GLY A 190 -14.02 21.48 32.79
CA GLY A 190 -14.50 20.24 33.39
C GLY A 190 -13.56 19.04 33.29
N LEU A 191 -12.30 19.22 32.87
CA LEU A 191 -11.28 18.17 32.96
C LEU A 191 -11.00 17.82 34.43
N LYS A 192 -11.03 16.54 34.76
CA LYS A 192 -10.88 16.01 36.13
C LYS A 192 -9.78 14.97 36.26
N LYS A 193 -9.56 14.16 35.22
CA LYS A 193 -8.62 13.03 35.26
C LYS A 193 -7.70 13.03 34.04
N VAL A 194 -6.45 12.67 34.26
CA VAL A 194 -5.47 12.43 33.20
C VAL A 194 -4.86 11.03 33.30
N TYR A 195 -4.72 10.38 32.14
CA TYR A 195 -3.98 9.13 31.96
C TYR A 195 -2.63 9.44 31.32
N LEU A 196 -1.53 9.10 31.98
CA LEU A 196 -0.18 9.41 31.50
C LEU A 196 0.40 8.20 30.76
N LEU A 197 0.90 8.43 29.55
CA LEU A 197 1.67 7.47 28.75
C LEU A 197 3.00 8.07 28.34
N PHE A 198 4.09 7.40 28.69
CA PHE A 198 5.45 7.79 28.28
C PHE A 198 5.76 9.27 28.58
N CYS A 199 5.22 9.78 29.69
CA CYS A 199 5.53 11.12 30.17
C CYS A 199 6.76 11.09 31.11
N PRO A 200 7.47 12.22 31.24
CA PRO A 200 8.51 12.38 32.27
C PRO A 200 8.00 12.14 33.70
N GLU A 201 8.89 11.77 34.61
CA GLU A 201 8.54 11.45 36.01
C GLU A 201 7.84 12.61 36.72
N GLU A 202 8.21 13.85 36.42
CA GLU A 202 7.61 15.03 37.02
C GLU A 202 6.16 15.30 36.57
N ALA A 203 5.68 14.65 35.51
CA ALA A 203 4.32 14.82 35.00
C ALA A 203 3.26 14.46 36.07
N VAL A 204 3.50 13.42 36.87
CA VAL A 204 2.59 13.05 37.98
C VAL A 204 2.48 14.17 38.99
N LYS A 205 3.61 14.77 39.37
CA LYS A 205 3.64 15.88 40.33
C LYS A 205 2.98 17.13 39.75
N ARG A 206 3.23 17.43 38.47
CA ARG A 206 2.64 18.55 37.75
C ARG A 206 1.11 18.48 37.77
N TYR A 207 0.51 17.42 37.22
CA TYR A 207 -0.95 17.34 37.10
C TYR A 207 -1.67 17.18 38.44
N LYS A 208 -1.10 16.44 39.41
CA LYS A 208 -1.64 16.42 40.78
C LYS A 208 -1.60 17.81 41.44
N GLY A 209 -0.52 18.56 41.22
CA GLY A 209 -0.39 19.94 41.70
C GLY A 209 -1.44 20.89 41.13
N MET A 210 -1.97 20.60 39.94
CA MET A 210 -3.07 21.33 39.30
C MET A 210 -4.46 20.84 39.74
N GLY A 211 -4.54 19.84 40.64
CA GLY A 211 -5.81 19.33 41.18
C GLY A 211 -6.48 18.23 40.36
N LEU A 212 -5.76 17.61 39.42
CA LEU A 212 -6.28 16.51 38.60
C LEU A 212 -6.05 15.15 39.28
N GLU A 213 -6.97 14.20 39.07
CA GLU A 213 -6.70 12.78 39.27
C GLU A 213 -5.69 12.31 38.21
N VAL A 214 -4.68 11.56 38.63
CA VAL A 214 -3.60 11.11 37.75
C VAL A 214 -3.45 9.60 37.84
N GLU A 215 -3.52 8.93 36.70
CA GLU A 215 -3.24 7.51 36.52
C GLU A 215 -2.07 7.36 35.53
N VAL A 216 -1.02 6.64 35.92
CA VAL A 216 0.08 6.29 34.99
C VAL A 216 -0.29 4.96 34.34
N VAL A 217 -0.51 4.97 33.03
CA VAL A 217 -0.93 3.78 32.27
C VAL A 217 0.28 3.02 31.76
N ASP A 218 1.30 3.73 31.27
CA ASP A 218 2.54 3.13 30.78
C ASP A 218 3.72 4.11 30.86
N GLY A 219 4.93 3.56 30.89
CA GLY A 219 6.18 4.31 30.90
C GLY A 219 7.28 3.55 30.15
N ILE A 220 8.36 4.25 29.81
CA ILE A 220 9.50 3.66 29.11
C ILE A 220 10.35 2.86 30.10
N GLN A 221 10.72 1.65 29.70
CA GLN A 221 11.60 0.74 30.44
C GLN A 221 12.98 0.68 29.80
N ALA A 222 14.01 0.29 30.56
CA ALA A 222 15.41 0.34 30.11
C ALA A 222 15.70 -0.51 28.86
N ASP A 223 15.00 -1.64 28.72
CA ASP A 223 15.20 -2.59 27.62
C ASP A 223 14.08 -2.49 26.55
N ASP A 224 13.29 -1.42 26.57
CA ASP A 224 12.20 -1.25 25.63
C ASP A 224 12.72 -1.13 24.18
N SER A 225 12.10 -1.91 23.30
CA SER A 225 12.12 -1.77 21.85
C SER A 225 10.79 -1.18 21.37
N TYR A 226 10.73 -0.71 20.12
CA TYR A 226 9.48 -0.28 19.48
C TYR A 226 8.43 -1.40 19.52
N ALA A 227 8.84 -2.63 19.22
CA ALA A 227 7.94 -3.79 19.19
C ALA A 227 7.42 -4.11 20.60
N SER A 228 8.25 -3.96 21.63
CA SER A 228 7.83 -4.21 23.02
C SER A 228 6.82 -3.17 23.52
N ILE A 229 7.03 -1.89 23.21
CA ILE A 229 6.14 -0.79 23.64
C ILE A 229 4.79 -0.92 22.93
N THR A 230 4.82 -1.02 21.61
CA THR A 230 3.59 -1.14 20.81
C THR A 230 2.87 -2.45 21.07
N GLY A 231 3.59 -3.53 21.38
CA GLY A 231 3.02 -4.78 21.87
C GLY A 231 2.25 -4.62 23.17
N ARG A 232 2.78 -3.88 24.17
CA ARG A 232 2.04 -3.61 25.42
C ARG A 232 0.74 -2.84 25.17
N ILE A 233 0.77 -1.85 24.28
CA ILE A 233 -0.42 -1.10 23.87
C ILE A 233 -1.42 -2.04 23.18
N ALA A 234 -0.95 -2.87 22.24
CA ALA A 234 -1.79 -3.80 21.50
C ALA A 234 -2.49 -4.81 22.41
N TYR A 235 -1.77 -5.43 23.36
CA TYR A 235 -2.37 -6.37 24.31
C TYR A 235 -3.42 -5.72 25.21
N ARG A 236 -3.21 -4.48 25.62
CA ARG A 236 -4.17 -3.75 26.48
C ARG A 236 -5.50 -3.51 25.77
N TRP A 237 -5.48 -3.34 24.46
CA TRP A 237 -6.66 -3.05 23.63
C TRP A 237 -7.07 -4.20 22.71
N LEU A 238 -6.56 -5.40 22.96
CA LEU A 238 -6.76 -6.57 22.10
C LEU A 238 -8.25 -6.87 21.85
N ASP A 239 -9.09 -6.75 22.88
CA ASP A 239 -10.53 -7.00 22.79
C ASP A 239 -11.28 -6.01 21.87
N HIS A 240 -10.64 -4.90 21.49
CA HIS A 240 -11.19 -3.90 20.57
C HIS A 240 -10.59 -3.99 19.16
N ALA A 241 -9.51 -4.75 18.99
CA ALA A 241 -8.78 -4.86 17.75
C ALA A 241 -9.56 -5.66 16.70
N LYS A 242 -9.46 -5.25 15.44
CA LYS A 242 -9.92 -6.03 14.27
C LYS A 242 -8.79 -6.35 13.29
N GLY A 243 -7.60 -5.82 13.54
CA GLY A 243 -6.42 -6.07 12.73
C GLY A 243 -5.19 -5.44 13.35
N PHE A 244 -4.05 -5.61 12.68
CA PHE A 244 -2.77 -5.05 13.11
C PHE A 244 -2.03 -4.44 11.92
N SER A 245 -1.15 -3.51 12.22
CA SER A 245 -0.22 -2.93 11.25
C SER A 245 1.23 -3.09 11.70
N LEU A 246 2.16 -3.01 10.75
CA LEU A 246 3.60 -3.02 11.01
C LEU A 246 4.24 -1.75 10.43
N GLY A 247 4.94 -0.97 11.22
CA GLY A 247 5.57 0.23 10.68
C GLY A 247 6.53 0.93 11.61
N ASN A 248 6.67 2.23 11.37
CA ASN A 248 7.39 3.17 12.20
C ASN A 248 6.47 4.35 12.53
N ASP A 249 7.00 5.39 13.17
CA ASP A 249 6.24 6.58 13.52
C ASP A 249 5.65 7.31 12.28
N PRO A 250 6.43 7.78 11.29
CA PRO A 250 5.88 8.46 10.10
C PRO A 250 4.76 7.70 9.38
N ILE A 251 4.94 6.39 9.13
CA ILE A 251 3.95 5.54 8.45
C ILE A 251 2.69 5.43 9.26
N THR A 252 2.84 5.11 10.55
CA THR A 252 1.70 4.92 11.43
C THR A 252 0.91 6.21 11.56
N LEU A 253 1.59 7.35 11.62
CA LEU A 253 0.96 8.66 11.68
C LEU A 253 0.13 8.91 10.42
N ARG A 254 0.71 8.66 9.24
CA ARG A 254 0.03 8.79 7.95
C ARG A 254 -1.23 7.93 7.85
N TRP A 255 -1.16 6.69 8.32
CA TRP A 255 -2.22 5.70 8.22
C TRP A 255 -3.19 5.67 9.42
N THR A 256 -2.95 6.53 10.43
CA THR A 256 -3.79 6.64 11.63
C THR A 256 -5.29 6.78 11.32
N PRO A 257 -5.75 7.54 10.32
CA PRO A 257 -7.18 7.62 10.00
C PRO A 257 -7.80 6.27 9.64
N LYS A 258 -7.15 5.48 8.76
CA LYS A 258 -7.59 4.10 8.44
C LYS A 258 -7.54 3.22 9.68
N PHE A 259 -6.45 3.30 10.44
CA PHE A 259 -6.27 2.45 11.62
C PHE A 259 -7.34 2.68 12.68
N LEU A 260 -7.78 3.93 12.85
CA LEU A 260 -8.92 4.27 13.69
C LEU A 260 -10.22 3.69 13.14
N ARG A 261 -10.52 3.89 11.84
CA ARG A 261 -11.78 3.40 11.22
C ARG A 261 -11.91 1.88 11.30
N GLU A 262 -10.80 1.18 11.09
CA GLU A 262 -10.78 -0.28 11.01
C GLU A 262 -10.35 -0.95 12.31
N ARG A 263 -10.04 -0.18 13.36
CA ARG A 263 -9.57 -0.71 14.67
C ARG A 263 -8.31 -1.57 14.52
N ILE A 264 -7.36 -1.07 13.72
CA ILE A 264 -6.08 -1.74 13.43
C ILE A 264 -5.01 -1.25 14.40
N LEU A 265 -4.57 -2.08 15.36
CA LEU A 265 -3.57 -1.66 16.34
C LEU A 265 -2.15 -1.66 15.73
N PRO A 266 -1.37 -0.59 15.90
CA PRO A 266 -0.05 -0.50 15.29
C PRO A 266 1.01 -1.23 16.09
N ILE A 267 1.81 -2.04 15.40
CA ILE A 267 3.08 -2.58 15.89
C ILE A 267 4.21 -1.84 15.20
N ALA A 268 5.15 -1.32 15.97
CA ALA A 268 6.30 -0.61 15.44
C ALA A 268 7.56 -1.43 15.58
N ALA A 269 8.45 -1.37 14.59
CA ALA A 269 9.76 -2.00 14.68
C ALA A 269 10.75 -1.35 13.69
N VAL A 270 12.03 -1.38 14.06
CA VAL A 270 13.13 -1.13 13.11
C VAL A 270 14.12 -2.29 13.21
N LYS A 271 15.01 -2.29 14.20
CA LYS A 271 15.93 -3.41 14.43
C LYS A 271 15.23 -4.59 15.11
N SER A 272 14.15 -4.31 15.84
CA SER A 272 13.29 -5.33 16.45
C SER A 272 12.31 -5.99 15.46
N LEU A 273 12.51 -5.86 14.14
CA LEU A 273 11.57 -6.33 13.11
C LEU A 273 11.23 -7.83 13.23
N HIS A 274 12.23 -8.69 13.48
CA HIS A 274 11.98 -10.12 13.71
C HIS A 274 11.20 -10.40 15.00
N GLN A 275 11.39 -9.59 16.06
CA GLN A 275 10.56 -9.68 17.27
C GLN A 275 9.10 -9.33 16.97
N ALA A 276 8.88 -8.33 16.10
CA ALA A 276 7.54 -7.95 15.68
C ALA A 276 6.83 -9.07 14.90
N VAL A 277 7.53 -9.91 14.13
CA VAL A 277 6.91 -11.08 13.46
C VAL A 277 6.31 -12.06 14.47
N ASP A 278 7.05 -12.40 15.53
CA ASP A 278 6.56 -13.33 16.55
C ASP A 278 5.36 -12.75 17.29
N LEU A 279 5.43 -11.46 17.63
CA LEU A 279 4.35 -10.71 18.25
C LEU A 279 3.10 -10.67 17.37
N LEU A 280 3.26 -10.32 16.09
CA LEU A 280 2.17 -10.27 15.11
C LEU A 280 1.57 -11.66 14.86
N GLY A 281 2.38 -12.71 14.87
CA GLY A 281 1.91 -14.09 14.83
C GLY A 281 0.86 -14.37 15.91
N ASP A 282 1.21 -14.15 17.18
CA ASP A 282 0.29 -14.35 18.32
C ASP A 282 -0.93 -13.41 18.25
N LEU A 283 -0.72 -12.14 17.97
CA LEU A 283 -1.80 -11.14 17.92
C LEU A 283 -2.83 -11.44 16.83
N THR A 284 -2.36 -11.75 15.61
CA THR A 284 -3.23 -12.09 14.48
C THR A 284 -3.97 -13.41 14.68
N ASP A 285 -3.36 -14.40 15.33
CA ASP A 285 -4.03 -15.65 15.71
C ASP A 285 -5.21 -15.39 16.67
N ARG A 286 -5.03 -14.50 17.65
CA ARG A 286 -6.07 -14.17 18.63
C ARG A 286 -7.23 -13.38 18.04
N VAL A 287 -6.95 -12.45 17.13
CA VAL A 287 -7.99 -11.62 16.47
C VAL A 287 -8.64 -12.33 15.28
N GLY A 288 -7.95 -13.30 14.68
CA GLY A 288 -8.43 -14.01 13.49
C GLY A 288 -8.34 -13.21 12.20
N ASN A 289 -7.51 -12.16 12.15
CA ASN A 289 -7.21 -11.40 10.95
C ASN A 289 -5.72 -11.45 10.64
N LYS A 290 -5.37 -12.07 9.51
CA LYS A 290 -3.99 -12.31 9.07
C LYS A 290 -3.51 -11.34 7.98
N LEU A 291 -4.35 -10.39 7.57
CA LEU A 291 -3.95 -9.31 6.69
C LEU A 291 -3.41 -8.16 7.53
N ILE A 292 -2.12 -7.87 7.37
CA ILE A 292 -1.44 -6.77 8.05
C ILE A 292 -1.15 -5.66 7.04
N TRP A 293 -1.28 -4.41 7.47
CA TRP A 293 -0.95 -3.23 6.66
C TRP A 293 0.35 -2.63 7.15
N GLY A 294 1.25 -2.22 6.27
CA GLY A 294 2.46 -1.57 6.75
C GLY A 294 3.63 -1.50 5.79
N SER A 295 4.83 -1.34 6.36
CA SER A 295 6.09 -1.34 5.61
C SER A 295 7.10 -2.25 6.27
N GLN A 296 7.94 -2.85 5.44
CA GLN A 296 9.09 -3.66 5.81
C GLN A 296 10.30 -2.84 6.26
N ILE A 297 10.19 -1.50 6.24
CA ILE A 297 11.16 -0.48 6.69
C ILE A 297 12.47 -0.48 5.90
N TYR A 298 13.24 -1.57 5.99
CA TYR A 298 14.51 -1.76 5.28
C TYR A 298 14.78 -3.22 4.89
N ASP A 299 14.01 -4.21 5.36
CA ASP A 299 14.29 -5.64 5.18
C ASP A 299 13.08 -6.41 4.65
N ASP A 300 13.03 -6.56 3.33
CA ASP A 300 12.03 -7.35 2.61
C ASP A 300 12.02 -8.83 3.03
N THR A 301 13.10 -9.37 3.60
CA THR A 301 13.15 -10.80 3.99
C THR A 301 12.19 -11.13 5.12
N ILE A 302 11.66 -10.09 5.80
CA ILE A 302 10.61 -10.22 6.80
C ILE A 302 9.31 -10.78 6.23
N ILE A 303 9.02 -10.55 4.94
CA ILE A 303 7.80 -11.04 4.28
C ILE A 303 7.76 -12.56 4.31
N SER A 304 8.90 -13.22 4.12
CA SER A 304 9.00 -14.68 4.26
C SER A 304 8.79 -15.16 5.69
N ASP A 305 9.22 -14.39 6.70
CA ASP A 305 9.01 -14.75 8.10
C ASP A 305 7.56 -14.53 8.55
N LEU A 306 6.88 -13.50 8.03
CA LEU A 306 5.44 -13.28 8.18
C LEU A 306 4.63 -14.39 7.50
N SER A 307 5.04 -14.80 6.29
CA SER A 307 4.33 -15.83 5.52
C SER A 307 4.26 -17.16 6.27
N LYS A 308 5.32 -17.54 6.99
CA LYS A 308 5.37 -18.71 7.90
C LYS A 308 4.32 -18.70 9.02
N ARG A 309 3.72 -17.53 9.27
CA ARG A 309 2.64 -17.32 10.26
C ARG A 309 1.27 -17.17 9.57
N ASP A 310 1.18 -17.50 8.29
CA ASP A 310 0.05 -17.24 7.39
C ASP A 310 -0.33 -15.75 7.24
N ILE A 311 0.61 -14.85 7.52
CA ILE A 311 0.37 -13.41 7.44
C ILE A 311 0.61 -12.95 6.00
N ILE A 312 -0.35 -12.20 5.47
CA ILE A 312 -0.23 -11.48 4.20
C ILE A 312 0.00 -10.01 4.50
N PHE A 313 0.97 -9.41 3.82
CA PHE A 313 1.39 -8.06 4.10
C PHE A 313 0.97 -7.11 2.99
N SER A 314 -0.03 -6.28 3.25
CA SER A 314 -0.42 -5.19 2.37
C SER A 314 0.54 -4.02 2.55
N LEU A 315 1.52 -3.95 1.65
CA LEU A 315 2.56 -2.93 1.70
C LEU A 315 1.99 -1.55 1.38
N VAL A 316 2.21 -0.65 2.33
CA VAL A 316 1.86 0.76 2.29
C VAL A 316 3.07 1.57 2.75
N HIS A 317 3.75 2.15 1.77
CA HIS A 317 4.88 3.03 2.04
C HIS A 317 4.40 4.42 2.50
N ASP A 318 5.34 5.20 3.04
CA ASP A 318 5.09 6.39 3.85
C ASP A 318 4.39 7.53 3.08
N VAL A 319 4.42 7.53 1.73
CA VAL A 319 4.13 8.75 0.96
C VAL A 319 3.20 8.60 -0.21
N GLU A 320 2.77 7.41 -0.59
CA GLU A 320 2.19 7.16 -1.91
C GLU A 320 0.66 7.15 -1.95
N VAL A 321 0.02 6.83 -0.83
CA VAL A 321 -1.43 6.97 -0.67
C VAL A 321 -1.70 8.11 0.28
N GLY A 322 -2.43 9.12 -0.19
CA GLY A 322 -2.69 10.30 0.61
C GLY A 322 -3.95 10.26 1.43
N ILE A 323 -4.95 9.54 0.95
CA ILE A 323 -6.32 9.61 1.45
C ILE A 323 -6.89 8.22 1.49
N THR A 324 -7.18 7.77 2.71
CA THR A 324 -7.46 6.37 2.97
C THR A 324 -8.94 6.04 2.95
N ILE A 325 -9.84 7.02 3.07
CA ILE A 325 -11.29 6.82 3.03
C ILE A 325 -11.81 6.44 1.64
N LYS A 326 -10.95 6.55 0.63
CA LYS A 326 -11.28 6.18 -0.75
C LYS A 326 -11.75 4.72 -0.87
N ASP A 327 -11.29 3.83 0.02
CA ASP A 327 -11.73 2.44 0.10
C ASP A 327 -13.22 2.23 0.42
N LYS A 328 -13.92 3.26 0.92
CA LYS A 328 -15.37 3.24 1.13
C LYS A 328 -16.16 3.76 -0.07
N ILE A 329 -15.50 4.41 -1.02
CA ILE A 329 -16.14 5.00 -2.19
C ILE A 329 -16.15 3.93 -3.27
N GLN A 330 -17.34 3.53 -3.70
CA GLN A 330 -17.51 2.60 -4.80
C GLN A 330 -18.22 3.30 -5.95
N MET A 331 -17.62 3.26 -7.13
CA MET A 331 -18.25 3.80 -8.32
C MET A 331 -19.36 2.85 -8.82
N PRO A 332 -20.43 3.38 -9.45
CA PRO A 332 -21.42 2.52 -10.07
C PRO A 332 -20.78 1.79 -11.25
N LYS A 333 -20.92 0.45 -11.31
CA LYS A 333 -20.42 -0.36 -12.43
C LYS A 333 -20.84 0.17 -13.80
N SER A 334 -22.03 0.75 -13.91
CA SER A 334 -22.50 1.46 -15.11
C SER A 334 -22.21 0.68 -16.40
N TRP A 335 -21.38 1.23 -17.29
CA TRP A 335 -20.98 0.66 -18.57
C TRP A 335 -19.95 -0.47 -18.47
N LEU A 336 -19.28 -0.68 -17.33
CA LEU A 336 -18.28 -1.75 -17.15
C LEU A 336 -18.88 -3.14 -17.36
N ASN A 337 -20.13 -3.39 -16.95
CA ASN A 337 -20.76 -4.70 -17.19
C ASN A 337 -20.90 -5.05 -18.68
N ASP A 338 -21.04 -4.02 -19.52
CA ASP A 338 -21.17 -4.11 -20.97
C ASP A 338 -19.84 -3.95 -21.69
N ALA A 339 -18.76 -3.63 -20.97
CA ALA A 339 -17.43 -3.54 -21.54
C ALA A 339 -17.01 -4.90 -22.12
N PRO A 340 -16.21 -4.88 -23.21
CA PRO A 340 -15.69 -6.09 -23.81
C PRO A 340 -14.74 -6.81 -22.85
N ASP A 341 -14.73 -8.14 -22.96
CA ASP A 341 -13.76 -8.95 -22.25
C ASP A 341 -12.34 -8.69 -22.82
N PRO A 342 -11.32 -8.36 -22.00
CA PRO A 342 -9.93 -8.24 -22.45
C PRO A 342 -9.41 -9.44 -23.24
N TRP A 343 -9.94 -10.64 -22.97
CA TRP A 343 -9.52 -11.90 -23.59
C TRP A 343 -10.15 -12.11 -24.97
N ASP A 344 -11.29 -11.48 -25.25
CA ASP A 344 -11.95 -11.54 -26.57
C ASP A 344 -11.21 -10.68 -27.63
N TYR A 345 -10.35 -9.75 -27.19
CA TYR A 345 -9.62 -8.79 -28.03
C TYR A 345 -8.12 -9.05 -27.99
N GLU A 346 -7.76 -10.28 -28.38
CA GLU A 346 -6.41 -10.78 -28.52
C GLU A 346 -6.08 -11.13 -29.96
N CYS A 347 -4.80 -11.35 -30.24
CA CYS A 347 -4.34 -12.00 -31.45
C CYS A 347 -5.06 -13.35 -31.65
N SER A 348 -5.45 -13.68 -32.88
CA SER A 348 -6.09 -14.95 -33.18
C SER A 348 -5.09 -16.12 -33.08
N ASP A 349 -5.58 -17.33 -32.80
CA ASP A 349 -4.75 -18.53 -32.82
C ASP A 349 -4.14 -18.77 -34.22
N ASP A 350 -4.85 -18.40 -35.28
CA ASP A 350 -4.34 -18.47 -36.66
C ASP A 350 -3.12 -17.55 -36.85
N TYR A 351 -3.18 -16.32 -36.34
CA TYR A 351 -2.03 -15.40 -36.38
C TYR A 351 -0.85 -15.94 -35.57
N LEU A 352 -1.10 -16.42 -34.34
CA LEU A 352 -0.06 -17.00 -33.49
C LEU A 352 0.59 -18.22 -34.16
N LYS A 353 -0.21 -19.04 -34.85
CA LYS A 353 0.27 -20.18 -35.63
C LYS A 353 1.14 -19.75 -36.81
N GLU A 354 0.75 -18.70 -37.54
CA GLU A 354 1.57 -18.12 -38.62
C GLU A 354 2.92 -17.63 -38.10
N GLN A 355 2.95 -16.98 -36.92
CA GLN A 355 4.21 -16.56 -36.29
C GLN A 355 5.06 -17.76 -35.87
N LEU A 356 4.44 -18.80 -35.32
CA LEU A 356 5.11 -20.05 -34.93
C LEU A 356 5.74 -20.78 -36.13
N ASP A 357 5.06 -20.77 -37.29
CA ASP A 357 5.56 -21.35 -38.54
C ASP A 357 6.67 -20.52 -39.19
N ALA A 358 6.68 -19.21 -38.92
CA ALA A 358 7.71 -18.29 -39.37
C ALA A 358 8.95 -18.24 -38.44
N ASP A 359 9.06 -19.16 -37.48
CA ASP A 359 10.12 -19.23 -36.45
C ASP A 359 10.33 -17.88 -35.71
N LYS A 360 9.21 -17.21 -35.41
CA LYS A 360 9.17 -15.98 -34.62
C LYS A 360 9.21 -16.28 -33.13
N ILE A 361 9.65 -15.30 -32.35
CA ILE A 361 9.85 -15.41 -30.91
C ILE A 361 8.89 -14.40 -30.24
N PRO A 362 7.83 -14.87 -29.55
CA PRO A 362 6.97 -13.98 -28.79
C PRO A 362 7.73 -13.41 -27.59
N VAL A 363 7.55 -12.11 -27.36
CA VAL A 363 8.11 -11.37 -26.23
C VAL A 363 6.97 -10.79 -25.39
N CYS A 364 6.99 -11.06 -24.09
CA CYS A 364 6.01 -10.57 -23.14
C CYS A 364 6.72 -9.78 -22.03
N PHE A 365 6.17 -8.61 -21.71
CA PHE A 365 6.59 -7.79 -20.57
C PHE A 365 5.53 -7.90 -19.49
N VAL A 366 5.96 -8.20 -18.26
CA VAL A 366 5.06 -8.30 -17.09
C VAL A 366 5.51 -7.29 -16.05
N HIS A 367 4.65 -6.32 -15.81
CA HIS A 367 4.87 -5.24 -14.86
C HIS A 367 4.28 -5.62 -13.50
N TYR A 368 5.13 -5.79 -12.51
CA TYR A 368 4.76 -6.10 -11.13
C TYR A 368 4.50 -4.81 -10.35
N ALA A 369 3.35 -4.73 -9.68
CA ALA A 369 2.97 -3.61 -8.81
C ALA A 369 2.07 -4.11 -7.67
N SER A 370 2.61 -4.99 -6.81
CA SER A 370 1.84 -5.67 -5.75
C SER A 370 1.41 -4.82 -4.56
N ASP A 371 1.97 -3.63 -4.44
CA ASP A 371 1.90 -2.83 -3.22
C ASP A 371 1.04 -1.62 -3.49
N LEU A 372 0.21 -1.24 -2.53
CA LEU A 372 -0.58 -0.03 -2.68
C LEU A 372 0.33 1.22 -2.75
N GLY A 373 1.55 1.11 -2.20
CA GLY A 373 2.61 2.10 -2.41
C GLY A 373 3.02 2.30 -3.88
N HIS A 374 2.74 1.32 -4.76
CA HIS A 374 3.08 1.39 -6.18
C HIS A 374 1.99 2.09 -7.01
N LEU A 375 0.89 2.51 -6.39
CA LEU A 375 -0.25 3.13 -7.07
C LEU A 375 0.13 4.36 -7.92
N PRO A 376 1.06 5.24 -7.51
CA PRO A 376 1.49 6.37 -8.35
C PRO A 376 2.08 5.95 -9.72
N VAL A 377 2.49 4.70 -9.89
CA VAL A 377 2.98 4.19 -11.18
C VAL A 377 1.85 4.09 -12.22
N LEU A 378 0.61 3.88 -11.78
CA LEU A 378 -0.52 3.50 -12.64
C LEU A 378 -0.74 4.52 -13.77
N ALA A 379 -0.89 5.80 -13.46
CA ALA A 379 -1.13 6.83 -14.47
C ALA A 379 -0.01 6.88 -15.54
N ARG A 380 1.24 6.69 -15.13
CA ARG A 380 2.38 6.73 -16.05
C ARG A 380 2.49 5.46 -16.89
N HIS A 381 2.10 4.32 -16.32
CA HIS A 381 1.96 3.07 -17.05
C HIS A 381 0.86 3.19 -18.12
N LEU A 382 -0.31 3.76 -17.77
CA LEU A 382 -1.39 4.01 -18.74
C LEU A 382 -0.94 4.92 -19.89
N ASP A 383 -0.19 6.00 -19.60
CA ASP A 383 0.34 6.90 -20.63
C ASP A 383 1.30 6.19 -21.61
N MET A 384 2.05 5.16 -21.17
CA MET A 384 2.94 4.40 -22.05
C MET A 384 2.19 3.69 -23.19
N HIS A 385 0.93 3.28 -22.93
CA HIS A 385 0.07 2.61 -23.90
C HIS A 385 -0.53 3.56 -24.95
N SER A 386 -0.27 4.87 -24.85
CA SER A 386 -0.54 5.82 -25.93
C SER A 386 0.35 5.60 -27.17
N ILE A 387 1.36 4.72 -27.07
CA ILE A 387 2.25 4.34 -28.15
C ILE A 387 1.67 3.13 -28.90
N ASP A 388 1.52 3.27 -30.21
CA ASP A 388 0.96 2.21 -31.05
C ASP A 388 1.83 0.94 -31.04
N GLY A 389 1.14 -0.21 -30.98
CA GLY A 389 1.75 -1.54 -31.01
C GLY A 389 2.48 -1.95 -29.74
N ILE A 390 2.38 -1.18 -28.65
CA ILE A 390 2.78 -1.60 -27.32
C ILE A 390 1.65 -2.45 -26.71
N VAL A 391 2.00 -3.62 -26.20
CA VAL A 391 1.14 -4.48 -25.38
C VAL A 391 1.96 -5.10 -24.24
N ASP A 392 1.32 -5.39 -23.10
CA ASP A 392 1.98 -5.97 -21.92
C ASP A 392 0.97 -6.63 -20.97
N GLY A 393 1.48 -7.14 -19.84
CA GLY A 393 0.70 -7.47 -18.65
C GLY A 393 1.02 -6.57 -17.48
N PHE A 394 0.01 -6.21 -16.69
CA PHE A 394 0.15 -5.45 -15.46
C PHE A 394 -0.43 -6.26 -14.28
N ALA A 395 0.44 -6.69 -13.36
CA ALA A 395 0.10 -7.51 -12.21
C ALA A 395 0.01 -6.66 -10.94
N PHE A 396 -1.17 -6.62 -10.31
CA PHE A 396 -1.45 -5.80 -9.14
C PHE A 396 -2.51 -6.44 -8.23
N PRO A 397 -2.63 -6.04 -6.95
CA PRO A 397 -3.56 -6.65 -6.01
C PRO A 397 -4.97 -6.09 -6.17
N ALA A 398 -5.96 -6.78 -5.61
CA ALA A 398 -7.35 -6.34 -5.59
C ALA A 398 -7.53 -4.98 -4.89
N THR A 399 -6.61 -4.57 -4.01
CA THR A 399 -6.66 -3.28 -3.32
C THR A 399 -6.58 -2.09 -4.29
N TYR A 400 -6.03 -2.25 -5.50
CA TYR A 400 -6.04 -1.16 -6.48
C TYR A 400 -7.47 -0.79 -6.92
N TRP A 401 -8.38 -1.75 -7.03
CA TRP A 401 -9.79 -1.45 -7.32
C TRP A 401 -10.48 -0.71 -6.17
N GLN A 402 -10.01 -0.88 -4.94
CA GLN A 402 -10.55 -0.18 -3.78
C GLN A 402 -10.04 1.27 -3.69
N TYR A 403 -8.83 1.54 -4.21
CA TYR A 403 -8.15 2.83 -4.04
C TYR A 403 -7.93 3.62 -5.33
N ALA A 404 -8.23 3.06 -6.50
CA ALA A 404 -8.00 3.69 -7.80
C ALA A 404 -8.96 3.18 -8.88
N GLU A 405 -10.19 2.82 -8.49
CA GLU A 405 -11.25 2.38 -9.42
C GLU A 405 -11.36 3.31 -10.63
N GLU A 406 -11.29 4.64 -10.41
CA GLU A 406 -11.42 5.66 -11.45
C GLU A 406 -10.26 5.71 -12.44
N GLN A 407 -9.10 5.14 -12.10
CA GLN A 407 -7.96 5.01 -13.00
C GLN A 407 -7.93 3.63 -13.66
N LEU A 408 -8.34 2.59 -12.95
CA LEU A 408 -8.38 1.22 -13.50
C LEU A 408 -9.44 1.05 -14.58
N GLU A 409 -10.51 1.87 -14.60
CA GLU A 409 -11.50 1.82 -15.68
C GLU A 409 -10.87 2.08 -17.07
N GLN A 410 -9.71 2.76 -17.14
CA GLN A 410 -8.99 3.01 -18.38
C GLN A 410 -8.49 1.72 -19.06
N LEU A 411 -8.38 0.62 -18.32
CA LEU A 411 -8.10 -0.72 -18.88
C LEU A 411 -9.21 -1.21 -19.80
N TYR A 412 -10.44 -0.70 -19.65
CA TYR A 412 -11.63 -1.14 -20.37
C TYR A 412 -12.18 -0.10 -21.36
N ILE A 413 -11.56 1.09 -21.42
CA ILE A 413 -11.90 2.16 -22.37
C ILE A 413 -10.98 2.06 -23.58
N SER A 414 -11.52 2.18 -24.80
CA SER A 414 -10.73 2.08 -26.02
C SER A 414 -9.72 3.22 -26.17
N LYS A 415 -8.63 2.95 -26.90
CA LYS A 415 -7.62 3.97 -27.26
C LYS A 415 -8.21 5.19 -27.98
N GLU A 416 -9.24 5.00 -28.80
CA GLU A 416 -9.95 6.09 -29.50
C GLU A 416 -10.63 7.08 -28.53
N MET A 417 -10.97 6.62 -27.32
CA MET A 417 -11.61 7.40 -26.27
C MET A 417 -10.63 7.84 -25.17
N GLY A 418 -9.32 7.59 -25.35
CA GLY A 418 -8.27 7.96 -24.40
C GLY A 418 -7.95 6.91 -23.32
N GLY A 419 -8.60 5.75 -23.34
CA GLY A 419 -8.21 4.61 -22.51
C GLY A 419 -7.11 3.77 -23.18
N ILE A 420 -6.86 2.57 -22.65
CA ILE A 420 -5.78 1.69 -23.15
C ILE A 420 -6.28 0.33 -23.64
N PHE A 421 -7.57 0.05 -23.60
CA PHE A 421 -8.11 -1.23 -24.09
C PHE A 421 -7.77 -1.43 -25.58
N PRO A 422 -7.32 -2.63 -26.02
CA PRO A 422 -7.09 -3.85 -25.24
C PRO A 422 -5.60 -4.14 -24.93
N SER A 423 -4.74 -3.11 -24.86
CA SER A 423 -3.28 -3.31 -24.94
C SER A 423 -2.60 -3.78 -23.67
N SER A 424 -3.20 -3.60 -22.50
CA SER A 424 -2.66 -4.16 -21.25
C SER A 424 -3.60 -5.21 -20.69
N GLU A 425 -3.05 -6.37 -20.37
CA GLU A 425 -3.76 -7.45 -19.67
C GLU A 425 -3.59 -7.28 -18.15
N PRO A 426 -4.69 -7.24 -17.37
CA PRO A 426 -4.59 -7.28 -15.91
C PRO A 426 -4.30 -8.70 -15.40
N LEU A 427 -3.34 -8.83 -14.48
CA LEU A 427 -3.02 -10.05 -13.74
C LEU A 427 -3.25 -9.83 -12.25
N LEU A 428 -3.61 -10.89 -11.52
CA LEU A 428 -3.59 -10.83 -10.06
C LEU A 428 -2.15 -11.08 -9.55
N SER A 429 -1.65 -10.17 -8.72
CA SER A 429 -0.31 -10.30 -8.12
C SER A 429 -0.33 -10.94 -6.73
N SER A 430 0.67 -11.78 -6.46
CA SER A 430 0.99 -12.36 -5.15
C SER A 430 -0.24 -12.90 -4.40
N ALA A 431 -0.35 -12.73 -3.09
CA ALA A 431 -1.48 -13.25 -2.31
C ALA A 431 -2.82 -12.51 -2.58
N GLY A 432 -2.90 -11.68 -3.63
CA GLY A 432 -4.11 -11.01 -4.11
C GLY A 432 -4.53 -9.77 -3.33
N MET A 433 -4.28 -9.74 -2.03
CA MET A 433 -4.56 -8.59 -1.14
C MET A 433 -3.30 -7.85 -0.67
N GLY A 434 -2.13 -8.33 -1.07
CA GLY A 434 -0.81 -7.87 -0.64
C GLY A 434 0.24 -8.92 -0.97
N VAL A 435 1.45 -8.74 -0.46
CA VAL A 435 2.57 -9.66 -0.71
C VAL A 435 2.67 -10.77 0.32
N ALA A 436 3.12 -11.93 -0.15
CA ALA A 436 3.56 -13.05 0.67
C ALA A 436 4.64 -13.84 -0.07
N THR A 437 5.41 -14.65 0.66
CA THR A 437 6.23 -15.70 0.07
C THR A 437 5.35 -16.93 -0.12
N GLU A 438 4.94 -17.18 -1.36
CA GLU A 438 3.91 -18.17 -1.69
C GLU A 438 4.45 -19.61 -1.74
N ALA A 439 5.78 -19.79 -1.67
CA ALA A 439 6.43 -21.10 -1.71
C ALA A 439 5.92 -22.06 -0.61
N GLU A 440 5.99 -23.37 -0.90
CA GLU A 440 5.78 -24.43 0.09
C GLU A 440 6.65 -24.21 1.35
N GLU A 441 6.14 -24.60 2.52
CA GLU A 441 6.74 -24.35 3.85
C GLU A 441 6.74 -22.88 4.34
N TYR A 442 6.33 -21.93 3.50
CA TYR A 442 6.19 -20.53 3.89
C TYR A 442 4.72 -20.17 4.10
N LEU A 443 3.92 -20.02 3.05
CA LEU A 443 2.49 -19.70 3.17
C LEU A 443 1.64 -20.97 3.05
N SER A 444 0.67 -21.18 3.95
CA SER A 444 -0.21 -22.34 3.83
C SER A 444 -1.12 -22.23 2.60
N HIS A 445 -1.40 -23.36 1.97
CA HIS A 445 -2.31 -23.45 0.83
C HIS A 445 -3.69 -22.85 1.13
N LYS A 446 -4.18 -23.07 2.38
CA LYS A 446 -5.46 -22.53 2.82
C LYS A 446 -5.44 -21.00 2.89
N ALA A 447 -4.37 -20.41 3.44
CA ALA A 447 -4.25 -18.97 3.54
C ALA A 447 -4.14 -18.33 2.15
N LEU A 448 -3.32 -18.90 1.26
CA LEU A 448 -3.18 -18.43 -0.11
C LEU A 448 -4.53 -18.51 -0.86
N LEU A 449 -5.15 -19.68 -0.93
CA LEU A 449 -6.42 -19.88 -1.64
C LEU A 449 -7.51 -18.93 -1.15
N SER A 450 -7.67 -18.81 0.18
CA SER A 450 -8.70 -17.94 0.76
C SER A 450 -8.50 -16.46 0.40
N ASN A 451 -7.25 -16.01 0.25
CA ASN A 451 -6.98 -14.61 -0.09
C ASN A 451 -7.09 -14.36 -1.59
N LEU A 452 -6.69 -15.32 -2.43
CA LEU A 452 -6.93 -15.24 -3.87
C LEU A 452 -8.44 -15.19 -4.18
N GLN A 453 -9.24 -16.05 -3.54
CA GLN A 453 -10.70 -16.03 -3.69
C GLN A 453 -11.32 -14.71 -3.22
N LYS A 454 -10.84 -14.16 -2.10
CA LYS A 454 -11.26 -12.84 -1.61
C LYS A 454 -10.91 -11.73 -2.61
N ALA A 455 -9.70 -11.78 -3.18
CA ALA A 455 -9.26 -10.81 -4.18
C ALA A 455 -10.12 -10.87 -5.45
N VAL A 456 -10.40 -12.08 -5.96
CA VAL A 456 -11.32 -12.31 -7.09
C VAL A 456 -12.71 -11.74 -6.79
N GLN A 457 -13.25 -11.98 -5.59
CA GLN A 457 -14.55 -11.42 -5.18
C GLN A 457 -14.55 -9.89 -5.20
N ILE A 458 -13.50 -9.24 -4.68
CA ILE A 458 -13.39 -7.77 -4.70
C ILE A 458 -13.34 -7.26 -6.14
N ILE A 459 -12.56 -7.91 -7.01
CA ILE A 459 -12.48 -7.52 -8.42
C ILE A 459 -13.85 -7.67 -9.09
N GLU A 460 -14.56 -8.77 -8.86
CA GLU A 460 -15.92 -8.96 -9.36
C GLU A 460 -16.87 -7.88 -8.84
N GLU A 461 -16.75 -7.50 -7.57
CA GLU A 461 -17.54 -6.46 -6.92
C GLU A 461 -17.31 -5.06 -7.50
N HIS A 462 -16.10 -4.73 -7.95
CA HIS A 462 -15.78 -3.42 -8.55
C HIS A 462 -15.89 -3.43 -10.09
N ALA A 463 -15.25 -4.39 -10.75
CA ALA A 463 -15.14 -4.42 -12.22
C ALA A 463 -16.16 -5.34 -12.89
N GLY A 464 -16.71 -6.34 -12.20
CA GLY A 464 -17.63 -7.33 -12.78
C GLY A 464 -16.94 -8.63 -13.21
N SER A 465 -17.72 -9.70 -13.42
CA SER A 465 -17.20 -11.07 -13.57
C SER A 465 -16.37 -11.30 -14.84
N LYS A 466 -16.58 -10.50 -15.89
CA LYS A 466 -15.79 -10.57 -17.15
C LYS A 466 -14.37 -10.04 -16.98
N HIS A 467 -14.13 -9.25 -15.94
CA HIS A 467 -12.87 -8.55 -15.75
C HIS A 467 -12.00 -9.18 -14.66
N ILE A 468 -12.34 -10.41 -14.24
CA ILE A 468 -11.50 -11.19 -13.34
C ILE A 468 -10.26 -11.63 -14.14
N PRO A 469 -9.04 -11.37 -13.65
CA PRO A 469 -7.81 -11.81 -14.29
C PRO A 469 -7.74 -13.33 -14.51
N LEU A 470 -7.34 -13.76 -15.70
CA LEU A 470 -7.02 -15.18 -15.96
C LEU A 470 -5.61 -15.55 -15.51
N GLY A 471 -4.72 -14.56 -15.44
CA GLY A 471 -3.31 -14.72 -15.13
C GLY A 471 -2.95 -14.41 -13.68
N TYR A 472 -1.95 -15.15 -13.19
CA TYR A 472 -1.36 -14.97 -11.88
C TYR A 472 0.15 -14.67 -11.97
N TYR A 473 0.64 -13.71 -11.19
CA TYR A 473 2.07 -13.41 -11.09
C TYR A 473 2.52 -13.28 -9.61
N PRO A 474 3.37 -14.20 -9.10
CA PRO A 474 3.75 -14.27 -7.69
C PRO A 474 4.75 -13.16 -7.29
N PHE A 475 4.98 -13.02 -5.99
CA PHE A 475 6.11 -12.27 -5.44
C PHE A 475 7.34 -13.15 -5.23
N GLN A 476 7.22 -14.29 -4.53
CA GLN A 476 8.34 -15.17 -4.17
C GLN A 476 7.92 -16.64 -4.09
N ASP A 477 7.42 -17.20 -5.19
CA ASP A 477 6.97 -18.60 -5.25
C ASP A 477 8.12 -19.63 -5.32
N ALA A 478 9.29 -19.26 -5.85
CA ALA A 478 10.46 -20.13 -5.95
C ALA A 478 11.76 -19.52 -5.42
N CYS A 479 11.70 -18.30 -4.87
CA CYS A 479 12.85 -17.56 -4.36
C CYS A 479 12.65 -16.96 -2.94
N PRO A 480 12.23 -17.72 -1.92
CA PRO A 480 12.08 -17.20 -0.55
C PRO A 480 13.32 -16.43 -0.07
N LYS A 481 13.12 -15.22 0.50
CA LYS A 481 14.20 -14.31 0.91
C LYS A 481 15.22 -14.01 -0.21
N TYR A 482 14.75 -13.95 -1.46
CA TYR A 482 15.56 -13.78 -2.66
C TYR A 482 16.64 -14.88 -2.84
N LYS A 483 16.41 -16.08 -2.29
CA LYS A 483 17.26 -17.25 -2.53
C LYS A 483 16.72 -18.04 -3.70
N HIS A 484 17.15 -17.70 -4.90
CA HIS A 484 16.65 -18.26 -6.16
C HIS A 484 16.72 -19.80 -6.22
N GLY A 485 15.64 -20.43 -6.69
CA GLY A 485 15.55 -21.88 -6.86
C GLY A 485 15.48 -22.68 -5.56
N THR A 486 15.14 -22.05 -4.43
CA THR A 486 15.03 -22.72 -3.12
C THR A 486 13.60 -22.97 -2.66
N GLY A 487 12.61 -22.38 -3.33
CA GLY A 487 11.19 -22.61 -3.06
C GLY A 487 10.54 -23.52 -4.09
N GLU A 488 9.45 -24.17 -3.67
CA GLU A 488 8.53 -24.89 -4.56
C GLU A 488 7.21 -24.12 -4.68
N PRO A 489 6.80 -23.71 -5.89
CA PRO A 489 5.53 -23.00 -6.09
C PRO A 489 4.30 -23.89 -5.83
N PRO A 490 3.23 -23.35 -5.22
CA PRO A 490 2.00 -24.08 -4.95
C PRO A 490 1.07 -24.09 -6.18
N PHE A 491 1.53 -24.63 -7.32
CA PHE A 491 0.83 -24.57 -8.61
C PHE A 491 -0.65 -24.99 -8.54
N GLU A 492 -0.95 -26.06 -7.79
CA GLU A 492 -2.31 -26.57 -7.64
C GLU A 492 -3.24 -25.57 -6.95
N VAL A 493 -2.73 -24.81 -5.98
CA VAL A 493 -3.52 -23.81 -5.25
C VAL A 493 -3.92 -22.66 -6.17
N ILE A 494 -3.01 -22.28 -7.08
CA ILE A 494 -3.27 -21.23 -8.06
C ILE A 494 -4.33 -21.71 -9.07
N ALA A 495 -4.21 -22.94 -9.57
CA ALA A 495 -5.23 -23.53 -10.43
C ALA A 495 -6.60 -23.65 -9.72
N ASP A 496 -6.62 -24.10 -8.47
CA ASP A 496 -7.84 -24.23 -7.66
C ASP A 496 -8.50 -22.88 -7.35
N ALA A 497 -7.74 -21.78 -7.38
CA ALA A 497 -8.27 -20.42 -7.26
C ALA A 497 -8.97 -19.93 -8.54
N GLY A 498 -8.88 -20.68 -9.65
CA GLY A 498 -9.59 -20.41 -10.91
C GLY A 498 -8.75 -19.71 -11.98
N PHE A 499 -7.44 -19.55 -11.78
CA PHE A 499 -6.56 -18.98 -12.80
C PHE A 499 -6.27 -19.99 -13.92
N GLU A 500 -6.05 -19.50 -15.13
CA GLU A 500 -5.70 -20.32 -16.31
C GLU A 500 -4.20 -20.44 -16.52
N TYR A 501 -3.41 -19.52 -15.98
CA TYR A 501 -1.97 -19.60 -16.09
C TYR A 501 -1.25 -18.83 -14.98
N MET A 502 0.03 -19.14 -14.80
CA MET A 502 0.95 -18.32 -14.04
C MET A 502 2.30 -18.18 -14.70
N ILE A 503 2.97 -17.07 -14.42
CA ILE A 503 4.37 -16.86 -14.75
C ILE A 503 5.15 -17.02 -13.44
N THR A 504 6.09 -17.97 -13.39
CA THR A 504 6.74 -18.40 -12.15
C THR A 504 8.23 -18.03 -12.10
N TYR A 505 8.77 -17.84 -10.89
CA TYR A 505 10.21 -17.73 -10.66
C TYR A 505 10.90 -19.10 -10.69
N LYS A 506 10.16 -20.21 -10.72
CA LYS A 506 10.74 -21.54 -10.86
C LYS A 506 11.42 -21.66 -12.21
N HIS A 507 12.70 -22.03 -12.18
CA HIS A 507 13.57 -22.09 -13.36
C HIS A 507 13.66 -20.75 -14.11
N GLU A 508 13.57 -19.64 -13.39
CA GLU A 508 13.82 -18.32 -13.94
C GLU A 508 15.23 -18.19 -14.53
N ASN A 509 15.40 -17.31 -15.51
CA ASN A 509 16.67 -17.12 -16.25
C ASN A 509 17.21 -18.44 -16.84
N LYS A 510 16.32 -19.39 -17.14
CA LYS A 510 16.60 -20.61 -17.93
C LYS A 510 15.88 -20.56 -19.26
N PHE A 511 16.23 -21.52 -20.12
CA PHE A 511 15.57 -21.67 -21.41
C PHE A 511 14.05 -21.83 -21.20
N PRO A 512 13.23 -21.27 -22.10
CA PRO A 512 11.77 -21.42 -22.07
C PRO A 512 11.29 -22.84 -21.77
N GLU A 513 10.48 -22.98 -20.73
CA GLU A 513 9.96 -24.25 -20.22
C GLU A 513 8.54 -24.09 -19.66
N ILE A 514 7.71 -25.10 -19.91
CA ILE A 514 6.43 -25.30 -19.20
C ILE A 514 6.77 -26.03 -17.91
N VAL A 515 6.83 -25.29 -16.82
CA VAL A 515 7.26 -25.81 -15.51
C VAL A 515 6.18 -26.67 -14.88
N TYR A 516 4.92 -26.38 -15.17
CA TYR A 516 3.77 -27.13 -14.69
C TYR A 516 2.62 -27.07 -15.68
N SER A 517 1.86 -28.16 -15.77
CA SER A 517 0.65 -28.24 -16.58
C SER A 517 -0.36 -29.19 -15.94
N LYS A 518 -1.60 -28.72 -15.79
CA LYS A 518 -2.73 -29.53 -15.30
C LYS A 518 -4.02 -29.03 -15.93
N GLU A 519 -4.71 -29.90 -16.66
CA GLU A 519 -5.94 -29.56 -17.37
C GLU A 519 -5.75 -28.31 -18.26
N ASN A 520 -6.44 -27.21 -17.95
CA ASN A 520 -6.29 -25.94 -18.67
C ASN A 520 -5.21 -25.02 -18.09
N PHE A 521 -4.69 -25.32 -16.90
CA PHE A 521 -3.69 -24.49 -16.22
C PHE A 521 -2.26 -24.73 -16.73
N LEU A 522 -1.52 -23.65 -16.98
CA LEU A 522 -0.10 -23.69 -17.36
C LEU A 522 0.76 -22.75 -16.48
N ALA A 523 1.93 -23.23 -16.06
CA ALA A 523 2.95 -22.38 -15.46
C ALA A 523 4.17 -22.28 -16.38
N LEU A 524 4.57 -21.05 -16.71
CA LEU A 524 5.71 -20.76 -17.57
C LEU A 524 6.83 -20.10 -16.76
N ASN A 525 8.08 -20.51 -17.00
CA ASN A 525 9.22 -19.77 -16.44
C ASN A 525 9.44 -18.44 -17.17
N GLN A 526 10.01 -17.47 -16.47
CA GLN A 526 10.49 -16.23 -17.08
C GLN A 526 11.99 -16.25 -17.40
N GLN A 527 12.40 -15.37 -18.31
CA GLN A 527 13.77 -15.31 -18.82
C GLN A 527 14.66 -14.32 -18.04
N VAL A 528 14.18 -13.74 -16.94
CA VAL A 528 14.97 -12.86 -16.08
C VAL A 528 15.03 -13.42 -14.67
N GLU A 529 16.11 -13.12 -13.94
CA GLU A 529 16.22 -13.46 -12.53
C GLU A 529 15.44 -12.43 -11.72
N HIS A 530 14.31 -12.85 -11.17
CA HIS A 530 13.34 -12.06 -10.42
C HIS A 530 12.76 -10.88 -11.22
N TRP A 531 13.46 -9.74 -11.27
CA TRP A 531 13.09 -8.63 -12.11
C TRP A 531 14.28 -8.13 -12.91
N SER A 532 14.03 -7.76 -14.15
CA SER A 532 15.06 -7.15 -14.99
C SER A 532 15.30 -5.70 -14.57
N PHE A 533 16.55 -5.40 -14.25
CA PHE A 533 17.07 -4.03 -14.08
C PHE A 533 17.80 -3.52 -15.34
N ASN A 534 17.91 -4.34 -16.39
CA ASN A 534 18.51 -3.98 -17.68
C ASN A 534 17.79 -4.68 -18.85
N PRO A 535 16.51 -4.34 -19.11
CA PRO A 535 15.64 -5.13 -19.96
C PRO A 535 16.12 -5.24 -21.40
N LEU A 536 16.83 -4.25 -21.91
CA LEU A 536 17.38 -4.29 -23.27
C LEU A 536 18.48 -5.34 -23.40
N SER A 537 19.36 -5.40 -22.40
CA SER A 537 20.46 -6.38 -22.36
C SER A 537 19.90 -7.79 -22.22
N ASP A 538 18.93 -7.97 -21.34
CA ASP A 538 18.31 -9.28 -21.09
C ASP A 538 17.56 -9.77 -22.34
N LEU A 539 16.77 -8.90 -22.97
CA LEU A 539 16.07 -9.22 -24.22
C LEU A 539 17.02 -9.65 -25.33
N LYS A 540 18.08 -8.87 -25.59
CA LYS A 540 19.11 -9.19 -26.60
C LYS A 540 19.84 -10.50 -26.28
N SER A 541 20.11 -10.75 -25.00
CA SER A 541 20.76 -12.01 -24.58
C SER A 541 19.90 -13.21 -24.92
N TRP A 542 18.60 -13.15 -24.62
CA TRP A 542 17.68 -14.25 -24.87
C TRP A 542 17.31 -14.44 -26.33
N GLU A 543 17.15 -13.35 -27.09
CA GLU A 543 17.00 -13.40 -28.54
C GLU A 543 18.14 -14.23 -29.15
N ASN A 544 19.40 -13.88 -28.82
CA ASN A 544 20.57 -14.59 -29.33
C ASN A 544 20.61 -16.06 -28.87
N LYS A 545 20.38 -16.34 -27.59
CA LYS A 545 20.37 -17.72 -27.06
C LYS A 545 19.34 -18.61 -27.76
N ILE A 546 18.13 -18.10 -28.00
CA ILE A 546 17.07 -18.87 -28.68
C ILE A 546 17.48 -19.14 -30.13
N ILE A 547 17.96 -18.13 -30.86
CA ILE A 547 18.41 -18.28 -32.24
C ILE A 547 19.57 -19.27 -32.35
N GLU A 548 20.59 -19.14 -31.52
CA GLU A 548 21.77 -20.01 -31.51
C GLU A 548 21.42 -21.45 -31.13
N SER A 549 20.42 -21.66 -30.26
CA SER A 549 19.97 -23.00 -29.87
C SER A 549 19.26 -23.75 -30.99
N GLN A 550 18.77 -23.04 -32.02
CA GLN A 550 17.90 -23.57 -33.08
C GLN A 550 16.64 -24.26 -32.55
N LYS A 551 16.22 -23.92 -31.33
CA LYS A 551 14.97 -24.39 -30.72
C LYS A 551 13.95 -23.26 -30.73
N LYS A 552 12.68 -23.61 -30.86
CA LYS A 552 11.59 -22.66 -30.66
C LYS A 552 11.50 -22.30 -29.17
N GLY A 553 11.08 -21.08 -28.86
CA GLY A 553 10.97 -20.59 -27.50
C GLY A 553 10.27 -19.23 -27.44
N TRP A 554 10.20 -18.66 -26.25
CA TRP A 554 9.60 -17.36 -25.96
C TRP A 554 10.51 -16.54 -25.03
N ILE A 555 10.16 -15.28 -24.80
CA ILE A 555 10.87 -14.43 -23.84
C ILE A 555 9.83 -13.73 -22.96
N ILE A 556 9.87 -13.99 -21.65
CA ILE A 556 9.10 -13.25 -20.64
C ILE A 556 10.05 -12.42 -19.79
N LEU A 557 9.81 -11.11 -19.70
CA LEU A 557 10.58 -10.17 -18.89
C LEU A 557 9.69 -9.62 -17.76
N GLY A 558 9.92 -10.10 -16.54
CA GLY A 558 9.37 -9.51 -15.33
C GLY A 558 10.06 -8.20 -14.97
N LEU A 559 9.27 -7.19 -14.60
CA LEU A 559 9.74 -5.84 -14.27
C LEU A 559 9.06 -5.37 -12.98
N ASP A 560 9.82 -4.78 -12.07
CA ASP A 560 9.23 -4.11 -10.91
C ASP A 560 8.88 -2.66 -11.25
N SER A 561 7.57 -2.39 -11.39
CA SER A 561 7.05 -1.15 -11.98
C SER A 561 7.53 0.14 -11.32
N PRO A 562 7.59 0.25 -9.97
CA PRO A 562 8.05 1.45 -9.28
C PRO A 562 9.47 1.88 -9.66
N PHE A 563 10.38 0.94 -9.90
CA PHE A 563 11.75 1.25 -10.33
C PHE A 563 11.79 1.94 -11.69
N TRP A 564 10.79 1.71 -12.55
CA TRP A 564 10.72 2.30 -13.88
C TRP A 564 9.83 3.55 -13.92
N GLY A 565 8.71 3.53 -13.21
CA GLY A 565 7.68 4.56 -13.30
C GLY A 565 7.65 5.59 -12.17
N MET A 566 8.32 5.37 -11.04
CA MET A 566 8.32 6.33 -9.93
C MET A 566 9.67 7.04 -9.73
N VAL A 567 10.56 7.03 -10.71
CA VAL A 567 11.84 7.76 -10.69
C VAL A 567 11.59 9.28 -10.91
N PRO A 568 12.27 10.20 -10.19
CA PRO A 568 13.35 9.98 -9.22
C PRO A 568 12.91 9.84 -7.76
N CYS A 569 11.61 9.83 -7.46
CA CYS A 569 11.14 9.84 -6.07
C CYS A 569 11.23 8.48 -5.38
N TYR A 570 11.13 7.37 -6.12
CA TYR A 570 11.23 6.02 -5.57
C TYR A 570 12.69 5.58 -5.40
N PHE A 571 13.06 5.17 -4.19
CA PHE A 571 14.40 4.77 -3.74
C PHE A 571 15.60 5.69 -4.08
N GLY A 572 15.37 6.95 -4.46
CA GLY A 572 16.40 7.99 -4.63
C GLY A 572 17.66 7.54 -5.38
N ILE A 573 18.72 7.14 -4.66
CA ILE A 573 19.99 6.68 -5.25
C ILE A 573 19.84 5.33 -5.96
N ALA A 574 18.99 4.41 -5.47
CA ALA A 574 18.90 3.05 -6.01
C ALA A 574 18.20 2.97 -7.37
N SER A 575 17.35 3.95 -7.69
CA SER A 575 16.66 4.05 -8.98
C SER A 575 17.42 4.89 -10.03
N LYS A 576 18.65 5.33 -9.72
CA LYS A 576 19.45 6.15 -10.64
C LYS A 576 19.72 5.42 -11.95
N GLY A 577 19.21 5.98 -13.05
CA GLY A 577 19.43 5.46 -14.40
C GLY A 577 18.26 4.65 -14.95
N MET A 578 17.24 4.36 -14.14
CA MET A 578 16.00 3.73 -14.60
C MET A 578 15.00 4.81 -15.03
N SER A 579 14.23 4.55 -16.08
CA SER A 579 13.17 5.45 -16.53
C SER A 579 12.20 4.76 -17.48
N LEU A 580 10.97 5.26 -17.55
CA LEU A 580 9.98 4.85 -18.55
C LEU A 580 10.48 5.02 -20.00
N HIS A 581 11.40 5.96 -20.25
CA HIS A 581 12.01 6.13 -21.57
C HIS A 581 12.86 4.93 -21.98
N GLU A 582 13.61 4.35 -21.05
CA GLU A 582 14.37 3.13 -21.34
C GLU A 582 13.43 1.95 -21.56
N LEU A 583 12.38 1.82 -20.74
CA LEU A 583 11.36 0.79 -20.92
C LEU A 583 10.69 0.89 -22.30
N GLN A 584 10.26 2.09 -22.70
CA GLN A 584 9.71 2.37 -24.03
C GLN A 584 10.63 1.87 -25.14
N LYS A 585 11.94 2.14 -25.05
CA LYS A 585 12.90 1.70 -26.07
C LYS A 585 12.96 0.17 -26.19
N VAL A 586 12.92 -0.55 -25.06
CA VAL A 586 13.00 -2.02 -25.09
C VAL A 586 11.74 -2.63 -25.70
N MET A 587 10.57 -2.13 -25.32
CA MET A 587 9.31 -2.62 -25.89
C MET A 587 9.21 -2.30 -27.38
N THR A 588 9.67 -1.11 -27.79
CA THR A 588 9.78 -0.73 -29.21
C THR A 588 10.73 -1.64 -29.97
N TYR A 589 11.89 -1.96 -29.38
CA TYR A 589 12.86 -2.89 -29.98
C TYR A 589 12.26 -4.29 -30.19
N ALA A 590 11.50 -4.81 -29.21
CA ALA A 590 10.79 -6.09 -29.34
C ALA A 590 9.71 -6.04 -30.43
N ARG A 591 8.89 -4.98 -30.43
CA ARG A 591 7.82 -4.75 -31.43
C ARG A 591 8.37 -4.71 -32.85
N ASP A 592 9.52 -4.06 -33.03
CA ASP A 592 10.13 -3.84 -34.35
C ASP A 592 10.96 -5.04 -34.84
N GLY A 593 10.93 -6.18 -34.13
CA GLY A 593 11.54 -7.44 -34.56
C GLY A 593 12.89 -7.77 -33.93
N GLY A 594 13.45 -6.89 -33.10
CA GLY A 594 14.80 -7.05 -32.56
C GLY A 594 15.89 -6.99 -33.63
N ASP A 595 17.11 -7.40 -33.27
CA ASP A 595 18.24 -7.41 -34.22
C ASP A 595 18.08 -8.53 -35.27
N SER A 596 17.33 -9.59 -34.95
CA SER A 596 17.08 -10.72 -35.84
C SER A 596 15.88 -10.56 -36.78
N GLY A 597 15.01 -9.58 -36.52
CA GLY A 597 13.70 -9.48 -37.16
C GLY A 597 12.71 -10.58 -36.74
N LYS A 598 13.00 -11.37 -35.69
CA LYS A 598 12.17 -12.49 -35.24
C LYS A 598 11.28 -12.18 -34.04
N LEU A 599 11.56 -11.11 -33.29
CA LEU A 599 10.75 -10.76 -32.12
C LEU A 599 9.37 -10.24 -32.54
N PHE A 600 8.38 -10.46 -31.69
CA PHE A 600 7.10 -9.73 -31.74
C PHE A 600 6.51 -9.69 -30.34
N ILE A 601 5.86 -8.58 -30.00
CA ILE A 601 5.34 -8.35 -28.67
C ILE A 601 3.92 -8.93 -28.52
N VAL A 602 3.63 -9.56 -27.39
CA VAL A 602 2.34 -10.19 -27.08
C VAL A 602 1.98 -9.99 -25.60
N LYS A 603 0.68 -10.08 -25.31
CA LYS A 603 0.15 -10.13 -23.95
C LYS A 603 0.47 -11.48 -23.27
N PRO A 604 0.50 -11.54 -21.94
CA PRO A 604 0.71 -12.78 -21.19
C PRO A 604 -0.19 -13.96 -21.59
N HIS A 605 -1.50 -13.79 -21.75
CA HIS A 605 -2.39 -14.88 -22.15
C HIS A 605 -2.14 -15.33 -23.61
N GLU A 606 -1.77 -14.40 -24.49
CA GLU A 606 -1.36 -14.71 -25.86
C GLU A 606 -0.07 -15.55 -25.91
N ILE A 607 0.90 -15.33 -25.00
CA ILE A 607 2.09 -16.19 -24.90
C ILE A 607 1.71 -17.61 -24.48
N VAL A 608 0.75 -17.76 -23.56
CA VAL A 608 0.27 -19.08 -23.11
C VAL A 608 -0.42 -19.83 -24.25
N ARG A 609 -1.24 -19.13 -25.04
CA ARG A 609 -1.87 -19.68 -26.25
C ARG A 609 -0.83 -20.10 -27.30
N PHE A 610 0.21 -19.28 -27.53
CA PHE A 610 1.33 -19.63 -28.40
C PHE A 610 2.05 -20.90 -27.91
N VAL A 611 2.32 -21.01 -26.61
CA VAL A 611 2.94 -22.19 -26.00
C VAL A 611 2.08 -23.45 -26.15
N ARG A 612 0.75 -23.33 -25.99
CA ARG A 612 -0.19 -24.45 -26.28
C ARG A 612 -0.10 -24.92 -27.73
N LEU A 613 0.10 -24.00 -28.69
CA LEU A 613 0.33 -24.36 -30.10
C LEU A 613 1.67 -25.09 -30.29
N MET A 614 2.74 -24.62 -29.63
CA MET A 614 4.05 -25.30 -29.66
C MET A 614 3.97 -26.74 -29.12
N GLN A 615 3.25 -26.96 -28.01
CA GLN A 615 3.03 -28.30 -27.46
C GLN A 615 2.29 -29.21 -28.43
N LYS A 616 1.25 -28.70 -29.12
CA LYS A 616 0.50 -29.46 -30.13
C LYS A 616 1.39 -29.90 -31.32
N GLU A 617 2.42 -29.12 -31.66
CA GLU A 617 3.42 -29.47 -32.68
C GLU A 617 4.53 -30.40 -32.17
N GLY A 618 4.60 -30.68 -30.86
CA GLY A 618 5.70 -31.42 -30.24
C GLY A 618 7.01 -30.63 -30.18
N SER A 619 6.93 -29.30 -30.16
CA SER A 619 8.10 -28.40 -30.13
C SER A 619 8.60 -28.04 -28.73
N VAL A 620 7.82 -28.33 -27.68
CA VAL A 620 8.09 -28.06 -26.26
C VAL A 620 7.57 -29.19 -25.40
#